data_AF-A0A968QEQ4-F1
#
_entry.id   AF-A0A968QEQ4-F1
#
_cell.length_a   1.000
_cell.length_b   1.000
_cell.length_c   1.000
_cell.angle_alpha   90.00
_cell.angle_beta   90.00
_cell.angle_gamma   90.00
#
_symmetry.space_group_name_H-M   'P 1'
#
loop_
_entity.id
_entity.type
_entity.pdbx_description
1 polymer ?
#
loop_
_entity_poly.entity_id
_entity_poly.type
_entity_poly.pdbx_seq_one_letter_code
_entity_poly.pdbx_strand_id
1 'polypeptide(L)'
;MHHSTSSPLLGINNGDFSISDTTTNTFAWDTRGDSNIEAGQAVLTEDSPFQSNFTQTFTVPESAKTIQFKLVETELGASELAPPDAFEVALLDANTKESLVTDNDLTETDSLLNIQTDGTAYFSDQVRIGGATSGSIINLDRSRTVTIDISDLTPGTEATLYFDLLGFGEVDSRVVIDDVRLSDQNLLPPVAVDDRATTNQGQPVVIDILANDSDDDGTIAPESVQIETEPKHGSVVTRPDGTVSYVPSNGFAGEDSFTYVVQDNDGQLSEPATVKVIVDNAAPKITAIQIPDNITEGDEVTLTAVATDPGNDELTYTWNFDDDTILYGRFAKRPYGDNGTYTGTLTVSDS
;
A
#
# COMPACT_ATOMS: atom_id res chain seq x y z
N MET A 1 -14.23 -20.68 11.42
CA MET A 1 -13.77 -20.07 12.68
C MET A 1 -14.65 -18.87 12.92
N HIS A 2 -15.01 -18.59 14.16
CA HIS A 2 -15.93 -17.50 14.49
C HIS A 2 -15.30 -16.16 14.07
N HIS A 3 -15.82 -15.52 13.01
CA HIS A 3 -15.71 -14.07 12.91
C HIS A 3 -16.50 -13.51 14.08
N SER A 4 -15.80 -13.08 15.12
CA SER A 4 -16.42 -12.28 16.17
C SER A 4 -16.49 -10.85 15.66
N THR A 5 -17.38 -10.59 14.70
CA THR A 5 -17.81 -9.22 14.43
C THR A 5 -18.61 -8.81 15.66
N SER A 6 -17.98 -8.15 16.64
CA SER A 6 -18.75 -7.57 17.74
C SER A 6 -19.79 -6.64 17.10
N SER A 7 -21.05 -6.76 17.51
CA SER A 7 -22.07 -5.86 16.99
C SER A 7 -21.71 -4.44 17.44
N PRO A 8 -21.83 -3.43 16.57
CA PRO A 8 -21.55 -2.05 16.95
C PRO A 8 -22.35 -1.70 18.21
N LEU A 9 -21.70 -1.00 19.14
CA LEU A 9 -22.36 -0.58 20.36
C LEU A 9 -23.49 0.39 20.03
N LEU A 10 -24.61 0.26 20.74
CA LEU A 10 -25.71 1.21 20.64
C LEU A 10 -25.22 2.59 21.11
N GLY A 11 -25.25 3.58 20.23
CA GLY A 11 -24.92 4.97 20.56
C GLY A 11 -24.98 5.89 19.33
N ILE A 12 -24.35 5.49 18.22
CA ILE A 12 -24.54 6.13 16.92
C ILE A 12 -25.75 5.49 16.23
N ASN A 13 -26.75 6.29 15.89
CA ASN A 13 -27.93 5.86 15.14
C ASN A 13 -27.75 6.22 13.66
N ASN A 14 -28.23 5.35 12.76
CA ASN A 14 -28.13 5.57 11.31
C ASN A 14 -26.70 5.90 10.84
N GLY A 15 -25.69 5.27 11.46
CA GLY A 15 -24.28 5.46 11.10
C GLY A 15 -23.85 4.74 9.83
N ASP A 16 -24.69 3.82 9.33
CA ASP A 16 -24.60 3.20 8.00
C ASP A 16 -25.37 3.99 6.93
N PHE A 17 -25.95 5.14 7.33
CA PHE A 17 -26.71 6.04 6.48
C PHE A 17 -27.79 5.36 5.61
N SER A 18 -28.34 4.24 6.07
CA SER A 18 -29.37 3.49 5.34
C SER A 18 -30.72 4.20 5.27
N ILE A 19 -30.93 5.23 6.11
CA ILE A 19 -32.14 6.05 6.18
C ILE A 19 -31.84 7.45 5.68
N SER A 20 -32.42 7.84 4.54
CA SER A 20 -32.18 9.15 3.89
C SER A 20 -33.27 10.21 4.12
N ASP A 21 -34.44 9.83 4.65
CA ASP A 21 -35.52 10.78 4.93
C ASP A 21 -35.25 11.56 6.23
N THR A 22 -34.75 12.78 6.06
CA THR A 22 -34.38 13.72 7.14
C THR A 22 -35.55 14.13 8.05
N THR A 23 -36.79 13.87 7.65
CA THR A 23 -37.98 14.18 8.45
C THR A 23 -38.32 13.09 9.45
N THR A 24 -37.69 11.92 9.34
CA THR A 24 -37.91 10.80 10.26
C THR A 24 -37.05 10.95 11.51
N ASN A 25 -37.61 10.57 12.66
CA ASN A 25 -36.85 10.51 13.91
C ASN A 25 -35.73 9.44 13.88
N THR A 26 -35.78 8.53 12.91
CA THR A 26 -34.78 7.49 12.70
C THR A 26 -33.59 7.96 11.85
N PHE A 27 -33.67 9.13 11.20
CA PHE A 27 -32.52 9.72 10.51
C PHE A 27 -31.39 10.04 11.49
N ALA A 28 -31.72 10.58 12.66
CA ALA A 28 -30.87 10.73 13.85
C ALA A 28 -29.59 11.58 13.70
N TRP A 29 -29.37 12.21 12.54
CA TRP A 29 -28.36 13.23 12.31
C TRP A 29 -29.00 14.61 12.20
N ASP A 30 -28.31 15.64 12.66
CA ASP A 30 -28.61 17.04 12.34
C ASP A 30 -27.68 17.47 11.19
N THR A 31 -28.23 18.17 10.19
CA THR A 31 -27.46 18.62 9.03
C THR A 31 -27.57 20.12 8.79
N ARG A 32 -26.53 20.69 8.16
CA ARG A 32 -26.47 22.08 7.69
C ARG A 32 -25.81 22.14 6.31
N GLY A 33 -26.10 23.19 5.54
CA GLY A 33 -25.52 23.38 4.20
C GLY A 33 -26.00 22.31 3.23
N ASP A 34 -25.18 21.98 2.24
CA ASP A 34 -25.44 20.93 1.26
C ASP A 34 -24.93 19.58 1.78
N SER A 35 -25.80 18.96 2.60
CA SER A 35 -25.53 17.70 3.30
C SER A 35 -26.68 16.73 3.03
N ASN A 36 -26.39 15.63 2.34
CA ASN A 36 -27.38 14.68 1.84
C ASN A 36 -26.97 13.23 2.13
N ILE A 37 -27.91 12.29 1.98
CA ILE A 37 -27.59 10.85 1.93
C ILE A 37 -27.81 10.36 0.51
N GLU A 38 -26.75 9.84 -0.11
CA GLU A 38 -26.76 9.28 -1.47
C GLU A 38 -26.31 7.83 -1.41
N ALA A 39 -27.10 6.92 -2.02
CA ALA A 39 -26.78 5.49 -2.09
C ALA A 39 -26.45 4.81 -0.74
N GLY A 40 -26.96 5.34 0.37
CA GLY A 40 -26.70 4.82 1.71
C GLY A 40 -25.41 5.37 2.34
N GLN A 41 -24.94 6.54 1.93
CA GLN A 41 -23.73 7.19 2.45
C GLN A 41 -24.01 8.67 2.71
N ALA A 42 -23.41 9.24 3.75
CA ALA A 42 -23.46 10.67 3.98
C ALA A 42 -22.57 11.39 2.97
N VAL A 43 -23.10 12.44 2.35
CA VAL A 43 -22.42 13.25 1.33
C VAL A 43 -22.46 14.70 1.77
N LEU A 44 -21.29 15.28 1.94
CA LEU A 44 -21.06 16.70 2.15
C LEU A 44 -20.55 17.29 0.83
N THR A 45 -21.22 18.31 0.33
CA THR A 45 -20.76 19.13 -0.81
C THR A 45 -20.65 20.58 -0.37
N GLU A 46 -19.80 21.37 -1.02
CA GLU A 46 -19.69 22.79 -0.68
C GLU A 46 -20.97 23.56 -1.04
N ASP A 47 -21.48 24.35 -0.10
CA ASP A 47 -22.56 25.30 -0.34
C ASP A 47 -22.04 26.72 -0.07
N SER A 48 -21.53 27.44 -1.08
CA SER A 48 -21.06 28.80 -0.87
C SER A 48 -22.20 29.71 -0.38
N PRO A 49 -22.10 30.41 0.78
CA PRO A 49 -20.92 30.67 1.64
C PRO A 49 -20.92 29.95 3.01
N PHE A 50 -21.59 28.81 3.14
CA PHE A 50 -21.82 28.08 4.39
C PHE A 50 -21.01 26.77 4.48
N GLN A 51 -20.68 26.40 5.72
CA GLN A 51 -20.18 25.07 6.05
C GLN A 51 -21.32 24.06 5.87
N SER A 52 -21.01 22.94 5.20
CA SER A 52 -21.87 21.76 5.13
C SER A 52 -21.49 20.81 6.25
N ASN A 53 -22.47 20.23 6.96
CA ASN A 53 -22.16 19.30 8.04
C ASN A 53 -23.17 18.20 8.32
N PHE A 54 -22.66 17.15 8.96
CA PHE A 54 -23.40 16.13 9.67
C PHE A 54 -22.99 16.16 11.15
N THR A 55 -23.97 16.17 12.05
CA THR A 55 -23.71 16.12 13.49
C THR A 55 -24.67 15.16 14.19
N GLN A 56 -24.18 14.44 15.20
CA GLN A 56 -25.04 13.60 16.04
C GLN A 56 -24.57 13.65 17.48
N THR A 57 -25.52 13.86 18.40
CA THR A 57 -25.27 13.75 19.84
C THR A 57 -25.63 12.36 20.34
N PHE A 58 -24.75 11.77 21.15
CA PHE A 58 -24.93 10.44 21.73
C PHE A 58 -24.35 10.36 23.14
N THR A 59 -24.84 9.41 23.92
CA THR A 59 -24.28 9.08 25.24
C THR A 59 -23.15 8.05 25.06
N VAL A 60 -21.96 8.33 25.58
CA VAL A 60 -20.82 7.40 25.55
C VAL A 60 -21.16 6.10 26.32
N PRO A 61 -21.21 4.93 25.65
CA PRO A 61 -21.53 3.66 26.32
C PRO A 61 -20.45 3.18 27.30
N GLU A 62 -20.83 2.36 28.29
CA GLU A 62 -19.92 1.87 29.35
C GLU A 62 -18.70 1.10 28.87
N SER A 63 -18.80 0.43 27.73
CA SER A 63 -17.71 -0.39 27.16
C SER A 63 -17.07 0.24 25.92
N ALA A 64 -17.47 1.46 25.53
CA ALA A 64 -16.97 2.07 24.32
C ALA A 64 -15.48 2.44 24.48
N LYS A 65 -14.70 2.04 23.48
CA LYS A 65 -13.28 2.35 23.38
C LYS A 65 -12.94 3.13 22.14
N THR A 66 -13.68 2.91 21.06
CA THR A 66 -13.40 3.58 19.79
C THR A 66 -14.67 4.07 19.11
N ILE A 67 -14.52 5.19 18.40
CA ILE A 67 -15.40 5.59 17.30
C ILE A 67 -14.67 5.22 16.01
N GLN A 68 -15.39 4.63 15.05
CA GLN A 68 -14.90 4.40 13.70
C GLN A 68 -15.82 5.14 12.71
N PHE A 69 -15.25 5.62 11.61
CA PHE A 69 -15.96 5.96 10.38
C PHE A 69 -15.07 5.72 9.16
N LYS A 70 -15.66 5.66 7.97
CA LYS A 70 -14.96 5.56 6.69
C LYS A 70 -15.15 6.85 5.91
N LEU A 71 -14.04 7.42 5.46
CA LEU A 71 -14.01 8.37 4.35
C LEU A 71 -14.00 7.53 3.07
N VAL A 72 -15.14 7.46 2.38
CA VAL A 72 -15.30 6.67 1.16
C VAL A 72 -14.67 7.40 -0.03
N GLU A 73 -14.86 8.71 -0.08
CA GLU A 73 -14.36 9.62 -1.10
C GLU A 73 -14.06 10.97 -0.44
N THR A 74 -12.99 11.64 -0.85
CA THR A 74 -12.63 12.97 -0.36
C THR A 74 -11.97 13.74 -1.48
N GLU A 75 -12.73 14.66 -2.07
CA GLU A 75 -12.28 15.61 -3.08
C GLU A 75 -12.37 17.00 -2.46
N LEU A 76 -11.24 17.69 -2.36
CA LEU A 76 -11.18 19.02 -1.74
C LEU A 76 -10.70 20.04 -2.77
N GLY A 77 -11.36 21.19 -2.74
CA GLY A 77 -11.14 22.34 -3.60
C GLY A 77 -9.97 23.20 -3.20
N ALA A 78 -9.37 23.87 -4.18
CA ALA A 78 -8.46 24.99 -3.93
C ALA A 78 -8.70 26.11 -4.93
N SER A 79 -8.74 27.34 -4.41
CA SER A 79 -8.85 28.56 -5.21
C SER A 79 -7.60 29.42 -5.03
N GLU A 80 -7.20 30.14 -6.08
CA GLU A 80 -6.15 31.16 -5.96
C GLU A 80 -6.61 32.40 -5.15
N LEU A 81 -7.93 32.56 -4.97
CA LEU A 81 -8.54 33.78 -4.42
C LEU A 81 -9.06 33.63 -2.99
N ALA A 82 -8.98 32.43 -2.43
CA ALA A 82 -9.49 32.11 -1.10
C ALA A 82 -8.61 31.03 -0.45
N PRO A 83 -8.70 30.85 0.88
CA PRO A 83 -8.06 29.71 1.54
C PRO A 83 -8.44 28.38 0.86
N PRO A 84 -7.57 27.35 0.91
CA PRO A 84 -7.95 26.01 0.48
C PRO A 84 -9.07 25.45 1.36
N ASP A 85 -9.88 24.58 0.78
CA ASP A 85 -10.94 23.87 1.50
C ASP A 85 -10.35 22.84 2.47
N ALA A 86 -11.11 22.52 3.50
CA ALA A 86 -10.71 21.54 4.49
C ALA A 86 -11.90 20.69 4.97
N PHE A 87 -11.61 19.45 5.33
CA PHE A 87 -12.55 18.59 6.04
C PHE A 87 -12.12 18.48 7.50
N GLU A 88 -13.06 18.72 8.42
CA GLU A 88 -12.81 18.67 9.86
C GLU A 88 -13.74 17.69 10.56
N VAL A 89 -13.21 17.04 11.59
CA VAL A 89 -13.97 16.21 12.52
C VAL A 89 -13.72 16.72 13.92
N ALA A 90 -14.76 16.83 14.73
CA ALA A 90 -14.67 17.22 16.13
C ALA A 90 -15.51 16.29 17.02
N LEU A 91 -15.06 16.07 18.25
CA LEU A 91 -15.79 15.33 19.28
C LEU A 91 -15.86 16.18 20.54
N LEU A 92 -17.01 16.79 20.77
CA LEU A 92 -17.20 17.79 21.82
C LEU A 92 -18.17 17.32 22.90
N ASP A 93 -18.03 17.83 24.11
CA ASP A 93 -19.04 17.64 25.15
C ASP A 93 -20.31 18.37 24.71
N ALA A 94 -21.43 17.67 24.70
CA ALA A 94 -22.69 18.20 24.18
C ALA A 94 -23.17 19.42 24.98
N ASN A 95 -22.79 19.55 26.24
CA ASN A 95 -23.19 20.62 27.16
C ASN A 95 -22.20 21.77 27.18
N THR A 96 -20.90 21.49 27.34
CA THR A 96 -19.88 22.55 27.49
C THR A 96 -19.32 23.03 26.16
N LYS A 97 -19.44 22.21 25.10
CA LYS A 97 -18.82 22.42 23.78
C LYS A 97 -17.29 22.42 23.83
N GLU A 98 -16.70 21.92 24.91
CA GLU A 98 -15.25 21.71 24.99
C GLU A 98 -14.89 20.38 24.30
N SER A 99 -13.69 20.29 23.72
CA SER A 99 -13.21 19.04 23.13
C SER A 99 -13.13 17.94 24.18
N LEU A 100 -13.63 16.75 23.84
CA LEU A 100 -13.56 15.56 24.70
C LEU A 100 -12.24 14.80 24.53
N VAL A 101 -11.57 14.99 23.40
CA VAL A 101 -10.26 14.40 23.12
C VAL A 101 -9.20 15.50 23.19
N THR A 102 -8.13 15.26 23.94
CA THR A 102 -7.12 16.27 24.24
C THR A 102 -6.11 16.38 23.11
N ASP A 103 -5.81 17.60 22.67
CA ASP A 103 -4.87 17.84 21.59
C ASP A 103 -3.54 18.45 22.06
N ASN A 104 -2.43 17.85 21.62
CA ASN A 104 -1.09 18.42 21.77
C ASN A 104 -0.62 19.12 20.48
N ASP A 105 -1.19 18.79 19.32
CA ASP A 105 -0.67 19.14 17.99
C ASP A 105 -1.62 20.08 17.20
N LEU A 106 -2.93 20.05 17.47
CA LEU A 106 -3.93 21.01 16.95
C LEU A 106 -4.34 22.04 18.02
N THR A 107 -3.35 22.64 18.69
CA THR A 107 -3.64 23.67 19.70
C THR A 107 -4.43 24.82 19.08
N GLU A 108 -5.49 25.28 19.78
CA GLU A 108 -6.37 26.40 19.38
C GLU A 108 -7.50 26.07 18.38
N THR A 109 -7.73 24.80 18.03
CA THR A 109 -8.94 24.34 17.33
C THR A 109 -9.74 23.33 18.18
N ASP A 110 -11.04 23.18 17.88
CA ASP A 110 -11.93 22.15 18.42
C ASP A 110 -11.95 20.87 17.57
N SER A 111 -11.28 20.90 16.42
CA SER A 111 -11.07 19.75 15.55
C SER A 111 -10.07 18.75 16.13
N LEU A 112 -10.36 17.47 15.99
CA LEU A 112 -9.45 16.34 16.29
C LEU A 112 -8.82 15.74 15.03
N LEU A 113 -9.37 16.07 13.85
CA LEU A 113 -8.89 15.67 12.54
C LEU A 113 -9.20 16.78 11.55
N ASN A 114 -8.17 17.25 10.87
CA ASN A 114 -8.26 18.22 9.80
C ASN A 114 -7.50 17.67 8.57
N ILE A 115 -8.19 17.56 7.44
CA ILE A 115 -7.62 17.14 6.15
C ILE A 115 -7.65 18.35 5.21
N GLN A 116 -6.48 18.70 4.68
CA GLN A 116 -6.28 19.82 3.76
C GLN A 116 -6.40 19.36 2.29
N THR A 117 -6.59 20.31 1.37
CA THR A 117 -6.71 20.04 -0.08
C THR A 117 -5.59 19.21 -0.69
N ASP A 118 -4.36 19.35 -0.20
CA ASP A 118 -3.20 18.60 -0.71
C ASP A 118 -3.10 17.18 -0.12
N GLY A 119 -4.09 16.77 0.68
CA GLY A 119 -4.11 15.50 1.40
C GLY A 119 -3.32 15.52 2.70
N THR A 120 -2.73 16.65 3.11
CA THR A 120 -2.08 16.73 4.42
C THR A 120 -3.14 16.57 5.51
N ALA A 121 -2.98 15.55 6.36
CA ALA A 121 -3.88 15.27 7.47
C ALA A 121 -3.19 15.58 8.79
N TYR A 122 -3.79 16.49 9.57
CA TYR A 122 -3.38 16.79 10.94
C TYR A 122 -4.43 16.25 11.89
N PHE A 123 -4.02 15.49 12.90
CA PHE A 123 -4.94 14.84 13.82
C PHE A 123 -4.29 14.59 15.18
N SER A 124 -5.12 14.44 16.21
CA SER A 124 -4.68 14.24 17.59
C SER A 124 -4.09 12.84 17.82
N ASP A 125 -3.37 12.66 18.93
CA ASP A 125 -2.79 11.36 19.34
C ASP A 125 -3.84 10.24 19.52
N GLN A 126 -5.12 10.60 19.65
CA GLN A 126 -6.23 9.67 19.79
C GLN A 126 -6.81 9.23 18.44
N VAL A 127 -6.45 9.91 17.33
CA VAL A 127 -6.91 9.57 15.99
C VAL A 127 -5.90 8.68 15.29
N ARG A 128 -6.39 7.66 14.62
CA ARG A 128 -5.61 6.81 13.72
C ARG A 128 -6.25 6.76 12.35
N ILE A 129 -5.42 6.99 11.33
CA ILE A 129 -5.72 6.76 9.92
C ILE A 129 -4.63 5.83 9.41
N GLY A 130 -5.00 4.66 8.89
CA GLY A 130 -4.01 3.69 8.40
C GLY A 130 -3.16 4.27 7.27
N GLY A 131 -1.83 4.21 7.39
CA GLY A 131 -0.92 4.77 6.40
C GLY A 131 -0.53 6.23 6.63
N ALA A 132 -0.74 6.76 7.84
CA ALA A 132 -0.59 8.18 8.14
C ALA A 132 0.01 8.43 9.53
N THR A 133 0.95 9.37 9.57
CA THR A 133 1.27 10.14 10.78
C THR A 133 0.65 11.53 10.68
N SER A 134 0.31 12.16 11.81
CA SER A 134 -0.14 13.55 11.80
C SER A 134 0.87 14.45 11.08
N GLY A 135 0.37 15.31 10.17
CA GLY A 135 1.16 16.17 9.28
C GLY A 135 1.70 15.48 8.01
N SER A 136 1.42 14.19 7.79
CA SER A 136 1.74 13.51 6.52
C SER A 136 0.64 13.69 5.48
N ILE A 137 1.00 13.50 4.20
CA ILE A 137 0.04 13.45 3.10
C ILE A 137 -0.55 12.04 3.04
N ILE A 138 -1.87 11.94 3.14
CA ILE A 138 -2.60 10.70 2.94
C ILE A 138 -3.14 10.64 1.51
N ASN A 139 -3.04 9.46 0.88
CA ASN A 139 -3.65 9.26 -0.45
C ASN A 139 -5.18 9.17 -0.29
N LEU A 140 -5.90 10.12 -0.89
CA LEU A 140 -7.36 10.27 -0.85
C LEU A 140 -8.10 9.63 -2.04
N ASP A 141 -7.38 9.03 -3.00
CA ASP A 141 -7.98 8.34 -4.17
C ASP A 141 -8.62 6.97 -3.81
N ARG A 142 -8.75 6.69 -2.52
CA ARG A 142 -9.28 5.45 -1.97
C ARG A 142 -9.91 5.69 -0.60
N SER A 143 -10.76 4.75 -0.19
CA SER A 143 -11.38 4.83 1.11
C SER A 143 -10.35 4.77 2.25
N ARG A 144 -10.58 5.55 3.31
CA ARG A 144 -9.81 5.53 4.55
C ARG A 144 -10.71 5.21 5.73
N THR A 145 -10.32 4.23 6.53
CA THR A 145 -10.95 4.01 7.84
C THR A 145 -10.24 4.88 8.87
N VAL A 146 -11.03 5.66 9.61
CA VAL A 146 -10.56 6.54 10.68
C VAL A 146 -11.10 6.00 11.99
N THR A 147 -10.23 5.93 13.00
CA THR A 147 -10.61 5.54 14.36
C THR A 147 -10.21 6.62 15.36
N ILE A 148 -11.05 6.82 16.37
CA ILE A 148 -10.84 7.76 17.47
C ILE A 148 -10.87 6.95 18.76
N ASP A 149 -9.76 6.94 19.49
CA ASP A 149 -9.66 6.35 20.82
C ASP A 149 -10.41 7.22 21.83
N ILE A 150 -11.49 6.68 22.37
CA ILE A 150 -12.34 7.30 23.40
C ILE A 150 -12.32 6.50 24.70
N SER A 151 -11.37 5.58 24.87
CA SER A 151 -11.31 4.67 26.02
C SER A 151 -11.13 5.39 27.36
N ASP A 152 -10.57 6.60 27.35
CA ASP A 152 -10.42 7.47 28.51
C ASP A 152 -11.64 8.35 28.81
N LEU A 153 -12.66 8.36 27.94
CA LEU A 153 -13.89 9.11 28.19
C LEU A 153 -14.71 8.44 29.29
N THR A 154 -15.32 9.28 30.15
CA THR A 154 -16.21 8.78 31.19
C THR A 154 -17.50 8.24 30.57
N PRO A 155 -17.92 6.99 30.85
CA PRO A 155 -19.23 6.50 30.45
C PRO A 155 -20.37 7.40 30.90
N GLY A 156 -21.36 7.59 30.02
CA GLY A 156 -22.49 8.47 30.27
C GLY A 156 -22.24 9.95 29.91
N THR A 157 -21.03 10.31 29.48
CA THR A 157 -20.77 11.63 28.88
C THR A 157 -21.64 11.79 27.64
N GLU A 158 -22.32 12.93 27.52
CA GLU A 158 -23.04 13.32 26.31
C GLU A 158 -22.03 13.95 25.36
N ALA A 159 -21.75 13.29 24.24
CA ALA A 159 -20.80 13.73 23.23
C ALA A 159 -21.53 14.11 21.93
N THR A 160 -21.02 15.11 21.22
CA THR A 160 -21.47 15.44 19.86
C THR A 160 -20.32 15.23 18.90
N LEU A 161 -20.53 14.35 17.91
CA LEU A 161 -19.62 14.14 16.79
C LEU A 161 -19.99 15.06 15.65
N TYR A 162 -19.01 15.74 15.09
CA TYR A 162 -19.14 16.67 13.98
C TYR A 162 -18.33 16.19 12.78
N PHE A 163 -18.93 16.27 11.60
CA PHE A 163 -18.25 16.16 10.31
C PHE A 163 -18.54 17.44 9.53
N ASP A 164 -17.53 18.29 9.36
CA ASP A 164 -17.68 19.61 8.77
C ASP A 164 -16.84 19.71 7.49
N LEU A 165 -17.47 20.14 6.39
CA LEU A 165 -16.78 20.55 5.18
C LEU A 165 -16.67 22.07 5.14
N LEU A 166 -15.44 22.56 5.24
CA LEU A 166 -15.07 23.97 5.19
C LEU A 166 -14.77 24.37 3.74
N GLY A 167 -15.79 24.87 3.05
CA GLY A 167 -15.65 25.44 1.72
C GLY A 167 -15.28 26.92 1.74
N PHE A 168 -14.25 27.27 0.98
CA PHE A 168 -13.75 28.61 0.78
C PHE A 168 -13.62 28.90 -0.73
N GLY A 169 -14.72 28.96 -1.47
CA GLY A 169 -14.69 29.63 -2.77
C GLY A 169 -15.65 29.06 -3.81
N GLU A 170 -15.05 28.46 -4.84
CA GLU A 170 -15.78 27.82 -5.94
C GLU A 170 -16.27 26.47 -5.49
N VAL A 171 -17.53 26.14 -5.76
CA VAL A 171 -18.14 24.86 -5.35
C VAL A 171 -17.50 23.68 -6.09
N ASP A 172 -16.49 23.05 -5.49
CA ASP A 172 -15.77 21.91 -6.06
C ASP A 172 -15.37 20.83 -5.04
N SER A 173 -15.66 21.02 -3.75
CA SER A 173 -15.41 20.01 -2.71
C SER A 173 -16.55 19.02 -2.51
N ARG A 174 -16.19 17.76 -2.24
CA ARG A 174 -17.09 16.66 -1.88
C ARG A 174 -16.44 15.67 -0.92
N VAL A 175 -17.12 15.33 0.17
CA VAL A 175 -16.69 14.29 1.12
C VAL A 175 -17.82 13.29 1.33
N VAL A 176 -17.50 12.00 1.22
CA VAL A 176 -18.45 10.90 1.44
C VAL A 176 -18.04 10.10 2.65
N ILE A 177 -18.96 9.90 3.59
CA ILE A 177 -18.75 9.25 4.88
C ILE A 177 -19.69 8.05 5.03
N ASP A 178 -19.18 6.96 5.62
CA ASP A 178 -19.94 5.74 5.89
C ASP A 178 -19.43 5.01 7.15
N ASP A 179 -20.13 3.96 7.59
CA ASP A 179 -19.73 3.04 8.67
C ASP A 179 -19.37 3.74 9.99
N VAL A 180 -20.16 4.76 10.37
CA VAL A 180 -19.98 5.47 11.64
C VAL A 180 -20.48 4.61 12.80
N ARG A 181 -19.60 4.19 13.70
CA ARG A 181 -19.97 3.26 14.78
C ARG A 181 -19.10 3.40 16.02
N LEU A 182 -19.64 2.94 17.15
CA LEU A 182 -18.91 2.75 18.39
C LEU A 182 -18.51 1.27 18.55
N SER A 183 -17.32 1.02 19.07
CA SER A 183 -16.81 -0.32 19.35
C SER A 183 -16.22 -0.43 20.75
N ASP A 184 -16.28 -1.64 21.32
CA ASP A 184 -15.61 -2.02 22.57
C ASP A 184 -14.17 -2.54 22.36
N GLN A 185 -13.72 -2.56 21.10
CA GLN A 185 -12.37 -2.94 20.67
C GLN A 185 -11.52 -1.70 20.36
N ASN A 186 -10.19 -1.87 20.30
CA ASN A 186 -9.25 -0.79 20.05
C ASN A 186 -9.07 -0.46 18.54
N LEU A 187 -9.44 -1.40 17.66
CA LEU A 187 -9.40 -1.28 16.19
C LEU A 187 -8.06 -0.72 15.67
N LEU A 188 -6.95 -1.35 16.06
CA LEU A 188 -5.61 -0.89 15.68
C LEU A 188 -5.28 -1.37 14.26
N PRO A 189 -4.62 -0.54 13.42
CA PRO A 189 -4.18 -0.98 12.11
C PRO A 189 -3.09 -2.06 12.21
N PRO A 190 -3.01 -2.98 11.23
CA PRO A 190 -1.93 -3.95 11.16
C PRO A 190 -0.58 -3.24 10.96
N VAL A 191 0.48 -3.82 11.51
CA VAL A 191 1.86 -3.36 11.36
C VAL A 191 2.53 -4.19 10.28
N ALA A 192 2.73 -3.56 9.11
CA ALA A 192 3.51 -4.12 8.01
C ALA A 192 5.00 -3.81 8.19
N VAL A 193 5.88 -4.78 7.89
CA VAL A 193 7.32 -4.69 8.15
C VAL A 193 8.11 -4.95 6.87
N ASP A 194 9.11 -4.09 6.58
CA ASP A 194 9.94 -4.19 5.38
C ASP A 194 10.50 -5.61 5.11
N ASP A 195 10.43 -6.01 3.84
CA ASP A 195 10.83 -7.33 3.36
C ASP A 195 12.08 -7.31 2.50
N ARG A 196 12.71 -8.48 2.38
CA ARG A 196 13.83 -8.69 1.46
C ARG A 196 13.72 -10.04 0.77
N ALA A 197 13.93 -10.04 -0.54
CA ALA A 197 14.01 -11.25 -1.35
C ALA A 197 15.22 -11.22 -2.28
N THR A 198 15.62 -12.42 -2.72
CA THR A 198 16.67 -12.61 -3.74
C THR A 198 16.13 -13.53 -4.83
N THR A 199 16.51 -13.28 -6.08
CA THR A 199 16.26 -14.18 -7.20
C THR A 199 17.37 -14.03 -8.23
N ASN A 200 17.40 -14.89 -9.24
CA ASN A 200 18.30 -14.73 -10.38
C ASN A 200 17.59 -14.03 -11.53
N GLN A 201 18.35 -13.41 -12.44
CA GLN A 201 17.83 -12.93 -13.73
C GLN A 201 16.92 -13.95 -14.41
N GLY A 202 15.80 -13.47 -14.94
CA GLY A 202 14.82 -14.31 -15.65
C GLY A 202 14.11 -15.35 -14.78
N GLN A 203 14.34 -15.39 -13.47
CA GLN A 203 13.67 -16.29 -12.54
C GLN A 203 12.65 -15.53 -11.67
N PRO A 204 11.35 -15.85 -11.79
CA PRO A 204 10.35 -15.37 -10.84
C PRO A 204 10.62 -15.85 -9.42
N VAL A 205 10.24 -15.04 -8.44
CA VAL A 205 10.27 -15.41 -7.02
C VAL A 205 8.91 -15.16 -6.38
N VAL A 206 8.52 -16.05 -5.47
CA VAL A 206 7.35 -15.89 -4.61
C VAL A 206 7.84 -15.43 -3.26
N ILE A 207 7.29 -14.33 -2.77
CA ILE A 207 7.67 -13.68 -1.52
C ILE A 207 6.46 -13.71 -0.58
N ASP A 208 6.67 -14.23 0.62
CA ASP A 208 5.68 -14.18 1.70
C ASP A 208 5.90 -12.90 2.50
N ILE A 209 5.31 -11.82 2.00
CA ILE A 209 5.48 -10.46 2.54
C ILE A 209 4.69 -10.23 3.84
N LEU A 210 3.82 -11.16 4.22
CA LEU A 210 3.04 -11.05 5.46
C LEU A 210 3.69 -11.84 6.61
N ALA A 211 4.79 -12.55 6.35
CA ALA A 211 5.39 -13.49 7.31
C ALA A 211 5.93 -12.81 8.58
N ASN A 212 6.30 -11.54 8.48
CA ASN A 212 6.83 -10.67 9.53
C ASN A 212 5.84 -9.57 9.96
N ASP A 213 4.64 -9.54 9.35
CA ASP A 213 3.60 -8.59 9.68
C ASP A 213 2.81 -9.05 10.91
N SER A 214 2.21 -8.09 11.61
CA SER A 214 1.46 -8.37 12.83
C SER A 214 0.24 -7.48 12.97
N ASP A 215 -0.71 -7.94 13.77
CA ASP A 215 -1.90 -7.21 14.16
C ASP A 215 -2.18 -7.53 15.63
N ASP A 216 -2.27 -6.49 16.45
CA ASP A 216 -2.32 -6.61 17.91
C ASP A 216 -3.73 -6.92 18.44
N ASP A 217 -4.79 -6.53 17.71
CA ASP A 217 -6.18 -6.71 18.14
C ASP A 217 -7.10 -7.32 17.08
N GLY A 218 -6.59 -7.61 15.90
CA GLY A 218 -7.28 -8.32 14.84
C GLY A 218 -6.49 -9.48 14.23
N THR A 219 -6.73 -9.70 12.95
CA THR A 219 -6.01 -10.63 12.09
C THR A 219 -5.89 -10.00 10.71
N ILE A 220 -4.68 -9.98 10.17
CA ILE A 220 -4.38 -9.54 8.80
C ILE A 220 -5.24 -10.34 7.81
N ALA A 221 -5.89 -9.64 6.88
CA ALA A 221 -6.65 -10.20 5.77
C ALA A 221 -5.74 -10.35 4.53
N PRO A 222 -5.18 -11.54 4.24
CA PRO A 222 -4.12 -11.69 3.24
C PRO A 222 -4.55 -11.30 1.82
N GLU A 223 -5.82 -11.44 1.49
CA GLU A 223 -6.40 -11.05 0.19
C GLU A 223 -6.44 -9.54 -0.05
N SER A 224 -6.22 -8.73 0.99
CA SER A 224 -6.29 -7.27 0.94
C SER A 224 -4.96 -6.59 0.55
N VAL A 225 -3.89 -7.38 0.35
CA VAL A 225 -2.59 -6.85 -0.08
C VAL A 225 -2.74 -6.01 -1.34
N GLN A 226 -2.32 -4.76 -1.24
CA GLN A 226 -2.32 -3.78 -2.32
C GLN A 226 -0.90 -3.26 -2.55
N ILE A 227 -0.46 -3.25 -3.81
CA ILE A 227 0.81 -2.63 -4.20
C ILE A 227 0.59 -1.12 -4.38
N GLU A 228 1.37 -0.31 -3.66
CA GLU A 228 1.30 1.16 -3.70
C GLU A 228 2.23 1.75 -4.75
N THR A 229 3.46 1.23 -4.81
CA THR A 229 4.46 1.65 -5.79
C THR A 229 5.01 0.42 -6.50
N GLU A 230 4.82 0.34 -7.82
CA GLU A 230 5.37 -0.73 -8.64
C GLU A 230 6.90 -0.68 -8.72
N PRO A 231 7.57 -1.83 -8.88
CA PRO A 231 9.00 -1.87 -9.12
C PRO A 231 9.38 -1.29 -10.48
N LYS A 232 10.62 -0.84 -10.62
CA LYS A 232 11.10 -0.20 -11.86
C LYS A 232 11.62 -1.22 -12.87
N HIS A 233 12.06 -2.38 -12.40
CA HIS A 233 12.78 -3.36 -13.20
C HIS A 233 12.18 -4.76 -13.10
N GLY A 234 10.90 -4.86 -12.78
CA GLY A 234 10.13 -6.10 -12.77
C GLY A 234 8.64 -5.84 -12.79
N SER A 235 7.86 -6.87 -12.51
CA SER A 235 6.42 -6.76 -12.25
C SER A 235 6.05 -7.58 -11.02
N VAL A 236 5.04 -7.10 -10.29
CA VAL A 236 4.49 -7.77 -9.11
C VAL A 236 3.05 -8.19 -9.38
N VAL A 237 2.69 -9.38 -8.94
CA VAL A 237 1.31 -9.86 -8.92
C VAL A 237 0.99 -10.38 -7.53
N THR A 238 -0.03 -9.80 -6.89
CA THR A 238 -0.55 -10.25 -5.60
C THR A 238 -1.32 -11.54 -5.75
N ARG A 239 -1.38 -12.33 -4.67
CA ARG A 239 -2.11 -13.60 -4.63
C ARG A 239 -3.09 -13.61 -3.47
N PRO A 240 -4.19 -14.39 -3.56
CA PRO A 240 -5.21 -14.43 -2.51
C PRO A 240 -4.71 -14.92 -1.14
N ASP A 241 -3.55 -15.55 -1.08
CA ASP A 241 -2.92 -16.00 0.16
C ASP A 241 -2.01 -14.94 0.80
N GLY A 242 -1.96 -13.72 0.24
CA GLY A 242 -1.11 -12.63 0.70
C GLY A 242 0.33 -12.67 0.19
N THR A 243 0.74 -13.76 -0.47
CA THR A 243 2.05 -13.80 -1.12
C THR A 243 2.06 -12.97 -2.40
N VAL A 244 3.25 -12.55 -2.83
CA VAL A 244 3.44 -11.82 -4.09
C VAL A 244 4.41 -12.55 -5.01
N SER A 245 4.15 -12.48 -6.31
CA SER A 245 5.02 -13.02 -7.35
C SER A 245 5.76 -11.87 -8.02
N TYR A 246 7.06 -11.77 -7.80
CA TYR A 246 7.92 -10.82 -8.50
C TYR A 246 8.56 -11.50 -9.71
N VAL A 247 8.50 -10.85 -10.87
CA VAL A 247 9.16 -11.29 -12.11
C VAL A 247 10.13 -10.19 -12.55
N PRO A 248 11.46 -10.44 -12.51
CA PRO A 248 12.42 -9.49 -13.06
C PRO A 248 12.17 -9.23 -14.54
N SER A 249 12.41 -8.00 -14.97
CA SER A 249 12.49 -7.67 -16.39
C SER A 249 13.62 -8.46 -17.04
N ASN A 250 13.45 -8.82 -18.31
CA ASN A 250 14.46 -9.59 -19.04
C ASN A 250 15.82 -8.89 -19.04
N GLY A 251 16.87 -9.60 -18.62
CA GLY A 251 18.24 -9.08 -18.51
C GLY A 251 18.53 -8.17 -17.31
N PHE A 252 17.55 -7.87 -16.45
CA PHE A 252 17.81 -7.04 -15.29
C PHE A 252 18.55 -7.81 -14.18
N ALA A 253 19.73 -7.32 -13.80
CA ALA A 253 20.40 -7.65 -12.54
C ALA A 253 20.62 -6.36 -11.75
N GLY A 254 20.46 -6.44 -10.42
CA GLY A 254 20.55 -5.29 -9.53
C GLY A 254 19.47 -5.27 -8.46
N GLU A 255 19.31 -4.12 -7.81
CA GLU A 255 18.28 -3.92 -6.78
C GLU A 255 17.02 -3.31 -7.39
N ASP A 256 15.88 -3.84 -7.00
CA ASP A 256 14.56 -3.31 -7.32
C ASP A 256 13.71 -3.24 -6.04
N SER A 257 12.64 -2.47 -6.06
CA SER A 257 11.80 -2.30 -4.86
C SER A 257 10.39 -1.89 -5.21
N PHE A 258 9.44 -2.35 -4.41
CA PHE A 258 8.05 -1.92 -4.44
C PHE A 258 7.54 -1.75 -3.01
N THR A 259 6.42 -1.05 -2.83
CA THR A 259 5.78 -0.91 -1.52
C THR A 259 4.39 -1.51 -1.53
N TYR A 260 3.94 -1.98 -0.37
CA TYR A 260 2.60 -2.53 -0.19
C TYR A 260 1.95 -2.01 1.09
N VAL A 261 0.63 -2.14 1.14
CA VAL A 261 -0.20 -2.04 2.35
C VAL A 261 -1.09 -3.25 2.45
N VAL A 262 -1.55 -3.56 3.65
CA VAL A 262 -2.49 -4.66 3.93
C VAL A 262 -3.55 -4.21 4.94
N GLN A 263 -4.73 -4.81 4.88
CA GLN A 263 -5.81 -4.58 5.83
C GLN A 263 -5.94 -5.72 6.83
N ASP A 264 -6.51 -5.41 7.99
CA ASP A 264 -7.02 -6.41 8.93
C ASP A 264 -8.48 -6.81 8.62
N ASN A 265 -9.05 -7.67 9.45
CA ASN A 265 -10.44 -8.09 9.38
C ASN A 265 -11.47 -7.02 9.77
N ASP A 266 -11.02 -5.88 10.29
CA ASP A 266 -11.87 -4.75 10.69
C ASP A 266 -11.84 -3.60 9.67
N GLY A 267 -10.97 -3.71 8.65
CA GLY A 267 -10.83 -2.77 7.54
C GLY A 267 -9.84 -1.64 7.81
N GLN A 268 -8.98 -1.78 8.83
CA GLN A 268 -7.88 -0.85 9.09
C GLN A 268 -6.71 -1.16 8.16
N LEU A 269 -6.05 -0.13 7.65
CA LEU A 269 -4.94 -0.26 6.70
C LEU A 269 -3.60 -0.09 7.41
N SER A 270 -2.59 -0.88 7.04
CA SER A 270 -1.23 -0.71 7.54
C SER A 270 -0.57 0.58 7.03
N GLU A 271 0.52 0.97 7.70
CA GLU A 271 1.55 1.79 7.06
C GLU A 271 2.16 1.08 5.84
N PRO A 272 2.64 1.83 4.82
CA PRO A 272 3.35 1.21 3.70
C PRO A 272 4.66 0.57 4.15
N ALA A 273 4.85 -0.70 3.78
CA ALA A 273 6.11 -1.41 3.94
C ALA A 273 6.83 -1.57 2.59
N THR A 274 8.17 -1.60 2.62
CA THR A 274 9.01 -1.73 1.43
C THR A 274 9.49 -3.16 1.25
N VAL A 275 9.28 -3.72 0.06
CA VAL A 275 9.89 -4.98 -0.35
C VAL A 275 11.10 -4.68 -1.23
N LYS A 276 12.29 -5.08 -0.78
CA LYS A 276 13.52 -4.98 -1.57
C LYS A 276 13.86 -6.32 -2.23
N VAL A 277 13.97 -6.32 -3.54
CA VAL A 277 14.37 -7.51 -4.31
C VAL A 277 15.77 -7.30 -4.88
N ILE A 278 16.66 -8.26 -4.62
CA ILE A 278 17.99 -8.32 -5.23
C ILE A 278 17.94 -9.37 -6.35
N VAL A 279 18.22 -8.95 -7.57
CA VAL A 279 18.29 -9.83 -8.74
C VAL A 279 19.76 -10.08 -9.07
N ASP A 280 20.22 -11.29 -8.79
CA ASP A 280 21.57 -11.74 -9.05
C ASP A 280 21.75 -12.07 -10.55
N ASN A 281 22.93 -11.75 -11.06
CA ASN A 281 23.33 -12.11 -12.42
C ASN A 281 23.43 -13.64 -12.57
N ALA A 282 22.80 -14.20 -13.61
CA ALA A 282 22.68 -15.64 -13.79
C ALA A 282 23.71 -16.16 -14.79
N ALA A 283 24.75 -16.85 -14.31
CA ALA A 283 25.82 -17.35 -15.17
C ALA A 283 25.32 -18.19 -16.38
N PRO A 284 25.98 -18.07 -17.55
CA PRO A 284 25.57 -18.77 -18.76
C PRO A 284 25.82 -20.27 -18.67
N LYS A 285 25.00 -21.03 -19.40
CA LYS A 285 25.09 -22.49 -19.49
C LYS A 285 25.49 -22.93 -20.90
N ILE A 286 26.62 -23.62 -21.02
CA ILE A 286 27.01 -24.30 -22.26
C ILE A 286 26.05 -25.47 -22.52
N THR A 287 25.38 -25.48 -23.67
CA THR A 287 24.42 -26.51 -24.09
C THR A 287 24.98 -27.45 -25.15
N ALA A 288 25.92 -26.99 -25.96
CA ALA A 288 26.59 -27.83 -26.94
C ALA A 288 28.02 -27.35 -27.22
N ILE A 289 28.91 -28.31 -27.46
CA ILE A 289 30.24 -28.12 -28.03
C ILE A 289 30.32 -29.04 -29.24
N GLN A 290 30.68 -28.50 -30.40
CA GLN A 290 30.85 -29.29 -31.62
C GLN A 290 32.31 -29.19 -32.08
N ILE A 291 32.91 -30.37 -32.17
CA ILE A 291 34.27 -30.57 -32.68
C ILE A 291 34.12 -31.50 -33.88
N PRO A 292 34.60 -31.11 -35.08
CA PRO A 292 34.59 -31.98 -36.24
C PRO A 292 35.36 -33.28 -36.02
N ASP A 293 34.82 -34.40 -36.51
CA ASP A 293 35.49 -35.70 -36.49
C ASP A 293 36.61 -35.78 -37.56
N ASN A 294 37.54 -36.73 -37.38
CA ASN A 294 38.59 -37.08 -38.37
C ASN A 294 39.52 -35.91 -38.76
N ILE A 295 39.92 -35.09 -37.79
CA ILE A 295 40.91 -34.02 -37.99
C ILE A 295 42.25 -34.63 -38.44
N THR A 296 42.77 -34.17 -39.58
CA THR A 296 44.05 -34.62 -40.14
C THR A 296 45.16 -33.62 -39.84
N GLU A 297 46.39 -34.10 -39.73
CA GLU A 297 47.58 -33.26 -39.62
C GLU A 297 47.63 -32.21 -40.74
N GLY A 298 47.77 -30.95 -40.36
CA GLY A 298 47.78 -29.78 -41.24
C GLY A 298 46.42 -29.10 -41.44
N ASP A 299 45.32 -29.66 -40.93
CA ASP A 299 43.99 -29.06 -41.06
C ASP A 299 43.81 -27.82 -40.19
N GLU A 300 43.05 -26.83 -40.67
CA GLU A 300 42.44 -25.78 -39.85
C GLU A 300 40.97 -26.12 -39.62
N VAL A 301 40.60 -26.28 -38.34
CA VAL A 301 39.27 -26.74 -37.95
C VAL A 301 38.55 -25.63 -37.18
N THR A 302 37.25 -25.46 -37.46
CA THR A 302 36.40 -24.56 -36.69
C THR A 302 35.69 -25.35 -35.59
N LEU A 303 35.96 -24.97 -34.34
CA LEU A 303 35.24 -25.43 -33.16
C LEU A 303 34.06 -24.50 -32.92
N THR A 304 32.91 -25.06 -32.56
CA THR A 304 31.73 -24.26 -32.25
C THR A 304 31.15 -24.59 -30.89
N ALA A 305 30.55 -23.60 -30.26
CA ALA A 305 29.80 -23.77 -29.03
C ALA A 305 28.43 -23.10 -29.10
N VAL A 306 27.53 -23.58 -28.27
CA VAL A 306 26.23 -22.95 -28.00
C VAL A 306 26.09 -22.85 -26.50
N ALA A 307 25.80 -21.66 -26.01
CA ALA A 307 25.40 -21.42 -24.64
C ALA A 307 24.07 -20.69 -24.61
N THR A 308 23.36 -20.84 -23.49
CA THR A 308 22.11 -20.13 -23.18
C THR A 308 22.31 -19.39 -21.88
N ASP A 309 21.65 -18.24 -21.78
CA ASP A 309 21.73 -17.37 -20.62
C ASP A 309 20.32 -16.95 -20.18
N PRO A 310 19.95 -17.09 -18.89
CA PRO A 310 18.64 -16.67 -18.39
C PRO A 310 18.40 -15.15 -18.42
N GLY A 311 19.45 -14.34 -18.27
CA GLY A 311 19.41 -12.89 -18.43
C GLY A 311 19.41 -12.46 -19.91
N ASN A 312 19.79 -13.37 -20.81
CA ASN A 312 19.99 -13.08 -22.23
C ASN A 312 21.06 -11.96 -22.40
N ASP A 313 22.05 -12.00 -21.52
CA ASP A 313 23.21 -11.12 -21.54
C ASP A 313 24.16 -11.45 -22.70
N GLU A 314 25.07 -10.53 -23.00
CA GLU A 314 26.06 -10.76 -24.05
C GLU A 314 27.10 -11.79 -23.59
N LEU A 315 27.24 -12.88 -24.35
CA LEU A 315 28.12 -13.99 -23.99
C LEU A 315 29.50 -13.91 -24.63
N THR A 316 30.52 -14.00 -23.78
CA THR A 316 31.92 -14.11 -24.16
C THR A 316 32.37 -15.58 -24.11
N TYR A 317 32.96 -16.08 -25.19
CA TYR A 317 33.48 -17.45 -25.31
C TYR A 317 35.00 -17.41 -25.37
N THR A 318 35.67 -18.17 -24.50
CA THR A 318 37.13 -18.29 -24.47
C THR A 318 37.55 -19.76 -24.47
N TRP A 319 38.36 -20.15 -25.45
CA TRP A 319 38.91 -21.49 -25.61
C TRP A 319 40.38 -21.47 -25.22
N ASN A 320 40.74 -22.17 -24.15
CA ASN A 320 42.10 -22.29 -23.65
C ASN A 320 42.63 -23.70 -23.93
N PHE A 321 43.70 -23.82 -24.72
CA PHE A 321 44.30 -25.10 -25.07
C PHE A 321 45.54 -25.41 -24.22
N ASP A 322 45.93 -26.68 -24.20
CA ASP A 322 47.10 -27.19 -23.48
C ASP A 322 48.45 -26.73 -24.05
N ASP A 323 48.45 -26.18 -25.26
CA ASP A 323 49.61 -25.55 -25.90
C ASP A 323 49.68 -24.02 -25.68
N ASP A 324 48.97 -23.51 -24.67
CA ASP A 324 48.81 -22.10 -24.33
C ASP A 324 48.11 -21.24 -25.41
N THR A 325 47.54 -21.85 -26.47
CA THR A 325 46.71 -21.13 -27.44
C THR A 325 45.40 -20.67 -26.79
N ILE A 326 45.01 -19.41 -27.04
CA ILE A 326 43.72 -18.87 -26.60
C ILE A 326 42.95 -18.36 -27.82
N LEU A 327 41.72 -18.84 -28.00
CA LEU A 327 40.82 -18.39 -29.07
C LEU A 327 39.54 -17.79 -28.48
N TYR A 328 38.98 -16.80 -29.16
CA TYR A 328 37.78 -16.09 -28.73
C TYR A 328 36.62 -16.31 -29.68
N GLY A 329 35.41 -16.24 -29.11
CA GLY A 329 34.16 -16.25 -29.85
C GLY A 329 33.55 -17.63 -30.02
N ARG A 330 32.30 -17.61 -30.47
CA ARG A 330 31.47 -18.81 -30.65
C ARG A 330 32.03 -19.78 -31.70
N PHE A 331 32.77 -19.25 -32.67
CA PHE A 331 33.42 -19.99 -33.75
C PHE A 331 34.94 -19.80 -33.64
N ALA A 332 35.65 -20.79 -33.12
CA ALA A 332 37.09 -20.73 -32.91
C ALA A 332 37.81 -21.54 -33.98
N LYS A 333 38.60 -20.87 -34.83
CA LYS A 333 39.42 -21.52 -35.87
C LYS A 333 40.79 -21.88 -35.32
N ARG A 334 41.15 -23.17 -35.37
CA ARG A 334 42.41 -23.68 -34.84
C ARG A 334 43.13 -24.58 -35.85
N PRO A 335 44.42 -24.36 -36.13
CA PRO A 335 45.23 -25.31 -36.89
C PRO A 335 45.67 -26.51 -36.02
N TYR A 336 45.73 -27.70 -36.64
CA TYR A 336 46.22 -28.94 -36.03
C TYR A 336 47.46 -29.40 -36.80
N GLY A 337 48.58 -28.73 -36.54
CA GLY A 337 49.80 -28.85 -37.34
C GLY A 337 50.59 -30.15 -37.17
N ASP A 338 50.42 -30.84 -36.04
CA ASP A 338 51.13 -32.08 -35.72
C ASP A 338 50.15 -33.18 -35.30
N ASN A 339 50.57 -34.44 -35.45
CA ASN A 339 49.82 -35.56 -34.90
C ASN A 339 49.90 -35.56 -33.37
N GLY A 340 48.75 -35.68 -32.70
CA GLY A 340 48.71 -35.76 -31.25
C GLY A 340 47.32 -35.65 -30.65
N THR A 341 47.26 -35.71 -29.33
CA THR A 341 46.07 -35.34 -28.56
C THR A 341 46.20 -33.88 -28.16
N TYR A 342 45.18 -33.10 -28.48
CA TYR A 342 45.06 -31.71 -28.05
C TYR A 342 43.90 -31.63 -27.06
N THR A 343 44.13 -30.98 -25.92
CA THR A 343 43.11 -30.77 -24.90
C THR A 343 42.82 -29.28 -24.76
N GLY A 344 41.57 -28.93 -24.46
CA GLY A 344 41.18 -27.54 -24.28
C GLY A 344 39.98 -27.40 -23.37
N THR A 345 39.87 -26.24 -22.75
CA THR A 345 38.78 -25.83 -21.87
C THR A 345 38.05 -24.67 -22.52
N LEU A 346 36.73 -24.81 -22.65
CA LEU A 346 35.84 -23.71 -23.02
C LEU A 346 35.29 -23.06 -21.75
N THR A 347 35.49 -21.76 -21.60
CA THR A 347 34.80 -20.91 -20.63
C THR A 347 33.83 -19.99 -21.37
N VAL A 348 32.59 -19.92 -20.89
CA VAL A 348 31.61 -18.93 -21.33
C VAL A 348 31.27 -18.05 -20.13
N SER A 349 31.31 -16.73 -20.32
CA SER A 349 30.95 -15.73 -19.32
C SER A 349 29.97 -14.72 -19.91
N ASP A 350 29.21 -14.06 -19.05
CA ASP A 350 28.32 -12.93 -19.31
C ASP A 350 28.97 -11.62 -18.81
N SER A 351 28.30 -10.49 -19.05
CA SER A 351 28.78 -9.12 -18.78
C SER A 351 28.24 -8.52 -17.50
#